data_AF-A0A1M6P4R6-F1
#
_entry.id   AF-A0A1M6P4R6-F1
#
_cell.length_a   1.000
_cell.length_b   1.000
_cell.length_c   1.000
_cell.angle_alpha   90.00
_cell.angle_beta   90.00
_cell.angle_gamma   90.00
#
_symmetry.space_group_name_H-M   'P 1'
#
loop_
_entity.id
_entity.type
_entity.pdbx_description
1 polymer ?
#
loop_
_entity_poly.entity_id
_entity_poly.type
_entity_poly.pdbx_seq_one_letter_code
_entity_poly.pdbx_strand_id
1 'polypeptide(L)'
;MMNSKGRALGMLEVCGYSTALIVINEIYHHMDIKVVAININKPAVAILEKIPLQAQVKFIGTLDQVNAALELGYKVALKYNEPEDIISDCIPNPHEGIEKMIKAW
;
A
#
# COMPACT_ATOMS: atom_id res chain seq x y z
N MET A 1 18.95 -14.25 -3.00
CA MET A 1 18.09 -13.75 -4.10
C MET A 1 16.69 -14.24 -3.81
N MET A 2 15.69 -13.36 -3.70
CA MET A 2 14.30 -13.77 -3.49
C MET A 2 13.75 -14.30 -4.82
N ASN A 3 13.32 -15.56 -4.83
CA ASN A 3 12.75 -16.22 -6.00
C ASN A 3 11.46 -15.48 -6.41
N SER A 4 11.41 -14.97 -7.65
CA SER A 4 10.35 -14.09 -8.14
C SER A 4 9.10 -14.82 -8.65
N LYS A 5 9.12 -16.16 -8.72
CA LYS A 5 7.99 -16.95 -9.22
C LYS A 5 6.91 -17.09 -8.14
N GLY A 6 5.72 -16.54 -8.41
CA GLY A 6 4.52 -16.77 -7.60
C GLY A 6 4.18 -15.71 -6.54
N ARG A 7 4.76 -14.50 -6.64
CA ARG A 7 4.48 -13.40 -5.71
C ARG A 7 3.76 -12.25 -6.42
N ALA A 8 2.64 -11.77 -5.88
CA ALA A 8 1.98 -10.55 -6.31
C ALA A 8 2.53 -9.33 -5.54
N LEU A 9 2.36 -8.13 -6.09
CA LEU A 9 2.64 -6.86 -5.45
C LEU A 9 1.33 -6.08 -5.28
N GLY A 10 0.96 -5.79 -4.04
CA GLY A 10 -0.12 -4.85 -3.74
C GLY A 10 0.43 -3.45 -3.46
N MET A 11 -0.30 -2.45 -3.93
CA MET A 11 -0.03 -1.04 -3.70
C MET A 11 -1.30 -0.40 -3.16
N LEU A 12 -1.22 0.24 -2.01
CA LEU A 12 -2.34 0.95 -1.39
C LEU A 12 -1.87 2.34 -0.95
N GLU A 13 -2.38 3.36 -1.62
CA GLU A 13 -2.14 4.77 -1.30
C GLU A 13 -3.28 5.33 -0.48
N VAL A 14 -2.91 6.07 0.57
CA VAL A 14 -3.82 6.71 1.52
C VAL A 14 -3.29 8.10 1.90
N CYS A 15 -4.18 8.97 2.38
CA CYS A 15 -3.76 10.23 2.98
C CYS A 15 -3.50 10.05 4.49
N GLY A 16 -2.31 10.45 4.92
CA GLY A 16 -1.84 10.41 6.31
C GLY A 16 -1.01 9.18 6.64
N TYR A 17 0.17 9.41 7.23
CA TYR A 17 1.06 8.31 7.63
C TYR A 17 0.46 7.43 8.73
N SER A 18 -0.26 8.04 9.69
CA SER A 18 -0.97 7.28 10.73
C SER A 18 -2.01 6.33 10.14
N THR A 19 -2.73 6.75 9.11
CA THR A 19 -3.69 5.89 8.39
C THR A 19 -2.98 4.68 7.77
N ALA A 20 -1.83 4.91 7.10
CA ALA A 20 -1.01 3.83 6.55
C ALA A 20 -0.58 2.82 7.63
N LEU A 21 -0.13 3.28 8.80
CA LEU A 21 0.25 2.41 9.92
C LEU A 21 -0.92 1.61 10.49
N ILE A 22 -2.10 2.24 10.62
CA ILE A 22 -3.32 1.57 11.10
C ILE A 22 -3.73 0.47 10.12
N VAL A 23 -3.69 0.74 8.81
CA VAL A 23 -3.97 -0.24 7.77
C VAL A 23 -2.99 -1.41 7.83
N ILE A 24 -1.68 -1.14 7.93
CA ILE A 24 -0.65 -2.17 8.05
C ILE A 24 -0.89 -3.07 9.26
N ASN A 25 -1.17 -2.46 10.42
CA ASN A 25 -1.45 -3.19 11.65
C ASN A 25 -2.67 -4.11 11.48
N GLU A 26 -3.75 -3.61 10.88
CA GLU A 26 -4.96 -4.40 10.66
C GLU A 26 -4.73 -5.56 9.68
N ILE A 27 -3.98 -5.32 8.61
CA ILE A 27 -3.56 -6.37 7.67
C ILE A 27 -2.78 -7.45 8.41
N TYR A 28 -1.77 -7.10 9.20
CA TYR A 28 -0.96 -8.08 9.94
C TYR A 28 -1.72 -8.86 11.02
N HIS A 29 -2.82 -8.34 11.54
CA HIS A 29 -3.70 -9.11 12.42
C HIS A 29 -4.47 -10.22 11.69
N HIS A 30 -4.68 -10.11 10.37
CA HIS A 30 -5.56 -11.00 9.61
C HIS A 30 -4.82 -11.88 8.61
N MET A 31 -3.58 -11.54 8.23
CA MET A 31 -2.83 -12.28 7.22
C MET A 31 -1.32 -12.18 7.39
N ASP A 32 -0.64 -13.28 7.04
CA ASP A 32 0.82 -13.35 6.93
C ASP A 32 1.27 -12.85 5.55
N ILE A 33 1.44 -11.54 5.43
CA ILE A 33 1.90 -10.84 4.23
C ILE A 33 3.13 -9.99 4.57
N LYS A 34 3.95 -9.65 3.59
CA LYS A 34 5.15 -8.84 3.84
C LYS A 34 4.99 -7.43 3.30
N VAL A 35 4.90 -6.43 4.17
CA VAL A 35 5.09 -5.02 3.78
C VAL A 35 6.56 -4.82 3.41
N VAL A 36 6.80 -4.29 2.22
CA VAL A 36 8.14 -4.13 1.63
C VAL A 36 8.60 -2.69 1.52
N ALA A 37 7.67 -1.75 1.53
CA ALA A 37 7.95 -0.32 1.56
C ALA A 37 6.74 0.47 2.05
N ILE A 38 7.02 1.62 2.65
CA ILE A 38 6.06 2.72 2.82
C ILE A 38 6.74 3.93 2.20
N ASN A 39 6.19 4.43 1.10
CA ASN A 39 6.70 5.63 0.45
C ASN A 39 5.79 6.81 0.82
N ILE A 40 6.37 7.97 1.07
CA ILE A 40 5.61 9.16 1.44
C ILE A 40 5.89 10.29 0.45
N ASN A 41 4.84 11.04 0.11
CA ASN A 41 4.95 12.23 -0.71
C ASN A 41 4.21 13.39 -0.04
N LYS A 42 4.85 14.56 0.02
CA LYS A 42 4.25 15.81 0.49
C LYS A 42 4.11 16.74 -0.72
N PRO A 43 2.91 16.95 -1.27
CA PRO A 43 2.72 17.82 -2.40
C PRO A 43 3.13 19.27 -2.06
N ALA A 44 3.91 19.90 -2.92
CA ALA A 44 4.41 21.27 -2.71
C ALA A 44 3.28 22.32 -2.66
N VAL A 45 2.13 22.00 -3.24
CA VAL A 45 0.97 22.89 -3.39
C VAL A 45 -0.25 22.38 -2.60
N ALA A 46 -0.04 21.55 -1.57
CA ALA A 46 -1.12 21.10 -0.71
C ALA A 46 -1.75 22.32 -0.01
N ILE A 47 -2.81 22.87 -0.62
CA ILE A 47 -3.66 23.89 -0.01
C ILE A 47 -4.21 23.23 1.26
N LEU A 48 -3.78 23.80 2.38
CA LEU A 48 -3.56 23.21 3.70
C LEU A 48 -4.82 22.82 4.49
N GLU A 49 -5.90 22.37 3.85
CA GLU A 49 -7.17 22.28 4.57
C GLU A 49 -7.57 20.91 5.08
N LYS A 50 -6.99 19.78 4.63
CA LYS A 50 -7.31 18.48 5.25
C LYS A 50 -6.16 17.49 5.51
N ILE A 51 -5.34 17.06 4.54
CA ILE A 51 -4.16 16.20 4.84
C ILE A 51 -3.01 16.42 3.82
N PRO A 52 -1.81 16.87 4.25
CA PRO A 52 -0.72 17.24 3.33
C PRO A 52 0.23 16.08 2.94
N LEU A 53 -0.03 14.85 3.38
CA LEU A 53 0.89 13.72 3.22
C LEU A 53 0.18 12.53 2.60
N GLN A 54 0.61 12.13 1.41
CA GLN A 54 0.22 10.87 0.79
C GLN A 54 1.22 9.79 1.21
N ALA A 55 0.71 8.61 1.55
CA ALA A 55 1.50 7.45 1.94
C ALA A 55 1.05 6.23 1.14
N GLN A 56 1.99 5.61 0.43
CA GLN A 56 1.75 4.38 -0.33
C GLN A 56 2.41 3.20 0.38
N VAL A 57 1.59 2.26 0.83
CA VAL A 57 2.02 0.98 1.40
C VAL A 57 2.15 -0.02 0.27
N LYS A 58 3.30 -0.70 0.21
CA LYS A 58 3.56 -1.77 -0.76
C LYS A 58 3.77 -3.07 0.00
N PHE A 59 3.12 -4.14 -0.44
CA PHE A 59 3.24 -5.46 0.18
C PHE A 59 3.30 -6.57 -0.86
N ILE A 60 3.95 -7.68 -0.50
CA ILE A 60 4.10 -8.86 -1.34
C ILE A 60 3.54 -10.10 -0.63
N GLY A 61 2.91 -10.97 -1.41
CA GLY A 61 2.32 -12.22 -0.96
C GLY A 61 1.86 -13.06 -2.15
N THR A 62 1.02 -14.07 -1.93
CA THR A 62 0.28 -14.70 -3.04
C THR A 62 -0.75 -13.72 -3.62
N LEU A 63 -1.27 -14.01 -4.81
CA LEU A 63 -2.30 -13.18 -5.44
C LEU A 63 -3.52 -13.01 -4.53
N ASP A 64 -4.01 -14.10 -3.93
CA ASP A 64 -5.17 -14.07 -3.04
C ASP A 64 -4.90 -13.28 -1.77
N GLN A 65 -3.73 -13.45 -1.16
CA GLN A 65 -3.33 -12.66 0.01
C GLN A 65 -3.26 -11.16 -0.31
N VAL A 66 -2.69 -10.80 -1.47
CA VAL A 66 -2.58 -9.40 -1.89
C VAL A 66 -3.96 -8.80 -2.15
N ASN A 67 -4.85 -9.51 -2.84
CA ASN A 67 -6.21 -9.02 -3.09
C ASN A 67 -6.99 -8.85 -1.79
N ALA A 68 -6.89 -9.82 -0.87
CA ALA A 68 -7.53 -9.72 0.45
C ALA A 68 -6.95 -8.55 1.28
N ALA A 69 -5.64 -8.33 1.23
CA ALA A 69 -4.98 -7.20 1.89
C ALA A 69 -5.46 -5.85 1.33
N LEU A 70 -5.57 -5.72 0.00
CA LEU A 70 -6.06 -4.50 -0.65
C LEU A 70 -7.51 -4.21 -0.27
N GLU A 71 -8.38 -5.23 -0.26
CA GLU A 71 -9.78 -5.07 0.12
C GLU A 71 -9.92 -4.65 1.60
N LEU A 72 -9.22 -5.34 2.51
CA LEU A 72 -9.23 -5.00 3.93
C LEU A 72 -8.65 -3.60 4.17
N GLY A 73 -7.50 -3.31 3.56
CA GLY A 73 -6.83 -2.03 3.71
C GLY A 73 -7.67 -0.86 3.21
N TYR A 74 -8.35 -1.01 2.07
CA TYR A 74 -9.29 -0.02 1.55
C TYR A 74 -10.43 0.24 2.54
N LYS A 75 -11.06 -0.81 3.07
CA LYS A 75 -12.15 -0.70 4.07
C LYS A 75 -11.71 0.00 5.36
N VAL A 76 -10.48 -0.25 5.80
CA VAL A 76 -9.91 0.39 7.00
C VAL A 76 -9.59 1.86 6.73
N ALA A 77 -9.01 2.17 5.57
CA ALA A 77 -8.66 3.53 5.17
C ALA A 77 -9.88 4.45 5.04
N LEU A 78 -11.03 3.93 4.57
CA LEU A 78 -12.30 4.67 4.49
C LEU A 78 -12.80 5.26 5.82
N LYS A 79 -12.25 4.84 6.97
CA LYS A 79 -12.55 5.46 8.27
C LYS A 79 -11.91 6.84 8.44
N TYR A 80 -10.91 7.18 7.61
CA TYR A 80 -10.05 8.36 7.75
C TYR A 80 -9.85 9.13 6.44
N ASN A 81 -10.07 8.48 5.29
CA ASN A 81 -9.96 9.06 3.96
C ASN A 81 -11.29 8.97 3.22
N GLU A 82 -11.54 9.93 2.34
CA GLU A 82 -12.63 9.84 1.37
C GLU A 82 -12.27 8.79 0.29
N PRO A 83 -13.25 8.17 -0.37
CA PRO A 83 -12.99 7.16 -1.41
C PRO A 83 -12.05 7.64 -2.52
N GLU A 84 -12.14 8.92 -2.91
CA GLU A 84 -11.33 9.52 -3.97
C GLU A 84 -9.85 9.70 -3.58
N ASP A 85 -9.55 9.67 -2.27
CA ASP A 85 -8.21 9.81 -1.72
C ASP A 85 -7.49 8.45 -1.53
N ILE A 86 -8.14 7.34 -1.88
CA ILE A 86 -7.61 5.98 -1.71
C ILE A 86 -7.40 5.36 -3.09
N ILE A 87 -6.16 4.98 -3.40
CA ILE A 87 -5.83 4.26 -4.63
C ILE A 87 -5.29 2.89 -4.27
N SER A 88 -5.84 1.84 -4.84
CA SER A 88 -5.37 0.46 -4.62
C SER A 88 -5.25 -0.29 -5.94
N ASP A 89 -4.15 -1.04 -6.09
CA ASP A 89 -3.96 -1.88 -7.28
C ASP A 89 -3.02 -3.07 -6.99
N CYS A 90 -3.16 -4.12 -7.80
CA CYS A 90 -2.41 -5.37 -7.71
C CYS A 90 -1.64 -5.61 -9.01
N ILE A 91 -0.36 -5.94 -8.89
CA ILE A 91 0.43 -6.52 -9.98
C ILE A 91 0.59 -8.02 -9.68
N PRO A 92 -0.17 -8.92 -10.35
CA PRO A 92 -0.22 -10.34 -9.99
C PRO A 92 1.10 -11.09 -10.18
N ASN A 93 1.88 -10.69 -11.18
CA ASN A 93 3.16 -11.30 -11.52
C ASN A 93 4.16 -10.19 -11.91
N PRO A 94 4.69 -9.44 -10.92
CA PRO A 94 5.58 -8.33 -11.16
C PRO A 94 6.89 -8.81 -11.80
N HIS A 95 7.31 -8.14 -12.86
CA HIS A 95 8.60 -8.39 -13.48
C HIS A 95 9.75 -8.07 -12.50
N GLU A 96 10.84 -8.85 -12.52
CA GLU A 96 11.99 -8.66 -11.60
C GLU A 96 12.59 -7.25 -11.64
N GLY A 97 12.54 -6.59 -12.79
CA GLY A 97 12.98 -5.20 -12.97
C GLY A 97 12.23 -4.19 -12.08
N ILE A 98 11.02 -4.51 -11.61
CA ILE A 98 10.25 -3.63 -10.73
C ILE A 98 10.80 -3.60 -9.29
N GLU A 99 11.65 -4.55 -8.90
CA GLU A 99 12.17 -4.63 -7.52
C GLU A 99 12.88 -3.35 -7.06
N LYS A 100 13.58 -2.69 -7.99
CA LYS A 100 14.21 -1.39 -7.72
C LYS A 100 13.17 -0.29 -7.48
N MET A 101 12.03 -0.34 -8.16
CA MET A 101 10.95 0.63 -8.07
C MET A 101 10.05 0.44 -6.83
N ILE A 102 9.99 -0.78 -6.29
CA ILE A 102 9.25 -1.06 -5.05
C ILE A 102 9.82 -0.22 -3.89
N LYS A 103 11.16 -0.18 -3.79
CA LYS A 103 11.87 0.53 -2.71
C LYS A 103 12.28 1.95 -3.07
N ALA A 104 12.29 2.29 -4.36
CA ALA A 104 12.51 3.67 -4.77
C ALA A 104 11.34 4.54 -4.29
N TRP A 105 11.66 5.79 -3.96
CA TRP A 105 10.89 6.85 -3.30
C TRP A 105 11.22 7.00 -1.81
#